data_AF-A0A6N7CZ32-F1
#
_entry.id   AF-A0A6N7CZ32-F1
#
_cell.length_a   1.000
_cell.length_b   1.000
_cell.length_c   1.000
_cell.angle_alpha   90.00
_cell.angle_beta   90.00
_cell.angle_gamma   90.00
#
_symmetry.space_group_name_H-M   'P 1'
#
loop_
_entity.id
_entity.type
_entity.pdbx_description
1 polymer ?
#
loop_
_entity_poly.entity_id
_entity_poly.type
_entity_poly.pdbx_seq_one_letter_code
_entity_poly.pdbx_strand_id
1 'polypeptide(L)'
;MERNAWAGVSGKTRTKGLGHKWRFVSLLITSTVLGTAGLIMPIIAHAQQQSSGQSVQLNIPAQSLRSAINVFTQATGWEVGFTSSAVEGKRSTAVTGTMTPLQGLRTLVTGTGTSVQVSGPTTAALVAASTGNNGAVAADGSTVLDTITVQGENAWGPVDGIVATRSATGTKTDTPIEKIPQTINVVTADEISSRGATSVAQALRYTPGISTSGYTESYMIADETVTRGFSPSSNYLDGAYLPYHGSLGGALQIGPYTLERIEVLKGPASVLYGQNEPRGIINMVSKRPTETPVHEVRVSTGTYGRTEAAVDFGDPVTKDKTLLYRFVGLGNLGDDQIDFTERSRMLFAPSLTWQPTA
;
A
#
# COMPACT_ATOMS: atom_id res chain seq x y z
N MET A 1 63.63 -47.10 6.42
CA MET A 1 64.48 -45.95 6.04
C MET A 1 63.65 -45.10 5.09
N GLU A 2 63.30 -43.85 5.35
CA GLU A 2 63.43 -43.05 6.57
C GLU A 2 62.14 -42.27 6.83
N ARG A 3 61.84 -42.13 8.12
CA ARG A 3 60.82 -41.27 8.69
C ARG A 3 61.19 -39.80 8.47
N ASN A 4 60.20 -38.94 8.25
CA ASN A 4 60.26 -37.56 8.73
C ASN A 4 58.96 -37.18 9.43
N ALA A 5 59.06 -36.40 10.49
CA ALA A 5 58.00 -36.23 11.48
C ALA A 5 57.50 -34.78 11.55
N TRP A 6 56.19 -34.65 11.71
CA TRP A 6 55.48 -33.74 12.62
C TRP A 6 56.17 -32.44 13.05
N ALA A 7 55.54 -31.32 12.69
CA ALA A 7 55.42 -30.16 13.58
C ALA A 7 54.01 -29.56 13.41
N GLY A 8 53.27 -29.43 14.51
CA GLY A 8 51.97 -28.75 14.55
C GLY A 8 52.03 -27.39 15.25
N VAL A 9 50.86 -26.87 15.63
CA VAL A 9 50.63 -25.64 16.42
C VAL A 9 50.73 -24.32 15.64
N SER A 10 49.59 -23.77 15.22
CA SER A 10 48.89 -22.73 16.01
C SER A 10 47.68 -22.18 15.25
N GLY A 11 46.50 -22.23 15.86
CA GLY A 11 45.30 -21.60 15.29
C GLY A 11 45.39 -20.06 15.32
N LYS A 12 44.94 -19.40 14.25
CA LYS A 12 44.67 -17.96 14.24
C LYS A 12 43.19 -17.70 14.03
N THR A 13 42.44 -17.70 15.14
CA THR A 13 41.09 -17.15 15.22
C THR A 13 41.12 -15.66 14.85
N ARG A 14 40.59 -15.30 13.68
CA ARG A 14 40.43 -13.90 13.26
C ARG A 14 39.19 -13.29 13.90
N THR A 15 39.32 -12.80 15.12
CA THR A 15 38.33 -11.88 15.72
C THR A 15 38.40 -10.53 14.99
N LYS A 16 37.46 -10.25 14.07
CA LYS A 16 37.27 -8.88 13.55
C LYS A 16 36.51 -8.06 14.60
N GLY A 17 37.10 -6.91 14.98
CA GLY A 17 36.66 -6.13 16.13
C GLY A 17 35.33 -5.39 15.93
N LEU A 18 34.56 -5.33 17.02
CA LEU A 18 33.29 -4.61 17.12
C LEU A 18 33.55 -3.10 17.34
N GLY A 19 33.78 -2.36 16.26
CA GLY A 19 34.10 -0.93 16.30
C GLY A 19 32.90 -0.03 16.61
N HIS A 20 32.82 0.49 17.84
CA HIS A 20 31.77 1.42 18.28
C HIS A 20 31.82 2.77 17.54
N LYS A 21 30.66 3.25 17.06
CA LYS A 21 30.38 4.68 16.84
C LYS A 21 28.94 5.03 17.23
N TRP A 22 28.75 5.43 18.49
CA TRP A 22 27.52 6.00 19.03
C TRP A 22 27.92 7.16 19.96
N ARG A 23 27.69 8.43 19.56
CA ARG A 23 27.79 9.61 20.44
C ARG A 23 27.11 10.86 19.83
N PHE A 24 26.04 11.34 20.48
CA PHE A 24 25.67 12.76 20.79
C PHE A 24 25.55 13.80 19.63
N VAL A 25 24.78 14.91 19.62
CA VAL A 25 23.94 15.72 20.56
C VAL A 25 22.76 16.26 19.70
N SER A 26 21.45 16.16 20.02
CA SER A 26 20.59 16.94 20.94
C SER A 26 20.37 18.45 20.65
N LEU A 27 19.10 18.85 20.62
CA LEU A 27 18.52 20.15 21.01
C LEU A 27 18.81 21.44 20.18
N LEU A 28 17.73 22.06 19.68
CA LEU A 28 17.61 23.52 19.57
C LEU A 28 16.14 23.94 19.70
N ILE A 29 15.81 24.62 20.81
CA ILE A 29 14.50 25.24 21.10
C ILE A 29 14.75 26.64 21.67
N THR A 30 14.26 27.67 20.97
CA THR A 30 14.00 29.06 21.43
C THR A 30 13.27 29.76 20.27
N SER A 31 12.06 30.35 20.32
CA SER A 31 11.20 30.99 21.33
C SER A 31 11.42 32.50 21.60
N THR A 32 10.82 33.36 20.77
CA THR A 32 10.26 34.73 21.03
C THR A 32 9.64 35.20 19.70
N VAL A 33 8.35 35.54 19.49
CA VAL A 33 7.38 36.37 20.22
C VAL A 33 7.74 37.87 20.26
N LEU A 34 7.12 38.72 19.42
CA LEU A 34 6.20 39.81 19.80
C LEU A 34 5.72 40.67 18.58
N GLY A 35 4.49 41.19 18.63
CA GLY A 35 4.00 42.34 17.83
C GLY A 35 3.47 42.04 16.41
N THR A 36 2.43 42.71 15.89
CA THR A 36 1.59 43.81 16.39
C THR A 36 0.13 43.70 15.91
N ALA A 37 -0.79 44.43 16.56
CA ALA A 37 -2.23 44.36 16.30
C ALA A 37 -2.68 45.13 15.05
N GLY A 38 -3.77 44.66 14.42
CA GLY A 38 -4.50 45.35 13.35
C GLY A 38 -6.00 45.02 13.42
N LEU A 39 -6.77 45.86 14.10
CA LEU A 39 -8.23 45.74 14.21
C LEU A 39 -8.92 46.31 12.97
N ILE A 40 -9.61 45.47 12.20
CA ILE A 40 -10.56 45.90 11.17
C ILE A 40 -11.85 45.06 11.28
N MET A 41 -12.88 45.65 11.89
CA MET A 41 -14.31 45.40 11.61
C MET A 41 -14.78 46.52 10.65
N PRO A 42 -15.86 46.38 9.84
CA PRO A 42 -17.08 45.58 10.03
C PRO A 42 -17.38 44.68 8.81
N ILE A 43 -18.55 44.05 8.57
CA ILE A 43 -19.89 44.08 9.20
C ILE A 43 -20.40 42.63 9.34
N ILE A 44 -21.11 42.31 10.42
CA ILE A 44 -21.92 41.07 10.49
C ILE A 44 -23.36 41.40 10.02
N ALA A 45 -23.66 41.04 8.77
CA ALA A 45 -25.03 40.96 8.30
C ALA A 45 -25.78 39.91 9.14
N HIS A 46 -26.77 40.35 9.92
CA HIS A 46 -27.60 39.43 10.69
C HIS A 46 -28.59 38.75 9.74
N ALA A 47 -28.16 37.66 9.12
CA ALA A 47 -29.08 36.69 8.54
C ALA A 47 -29.96 36.15 9.68
N GLN A 48 -31.20 36.60 9.76
CA GLN A 48 -32.18 36.09 10.73
C GLN A 48 -32.51 34.64 10.36
N GLN A 49 -31.72 33.68 10.87
CA GLN A 49 -32.13 32.28 10.87
C GLN A 49 -33.34 32.15 11.79
N GLN A 50 -34.49 31.95 11.15
CA GLN A 50 -35.80 31.80 11.75
C GLN A 50 -35.81 30.58 12.69
N SER A 51 -35.62 30.84 13.98
CA SER A 51 -35.55 29.80 15.01
C SER A 51 -36.94 29.23 15.32
N SER A 52 -37.39 28.29 14.49
CA SER A 52 -38.51 27.40 14.81
C SER A 52 -38.08 26.39 15.87
N GLY A 53 -38.14 26.79 17.14
CA GLY A 53 -37.85 25.92 18.26
C GLY A 53 -38.28 26.56 19.58
N GLN A 54 -39.33 26.02 20.20
CA GLN A 54 -39.66 26.41 21.57
C GLN A 54 -38.47 26.11 22.49
N SER A 55 -38.23 27.00 23.44
CA SER A 55 -37.15 26.85 24.41
C SER A 55 -37.47 25.73 25.40
N VAL A 56 -36.65 24.69 25.42
CA VAL A 56 -36.79 23.55 26.34
C VAL A 56 -35.82 23.74 27.50
N GLN A 57 -36.25 23.40 28.71
CA GLN A 57 -35.36 23.36 29.87
C GLN A 57 -34.56 22.05 29.83
N LEU A 58 -33.26 22.16 29.57
CA LEU A 58 -32.34 21.02 29.49
C LEU A 58 -31.51 20.93 30.77
N ASN A 59 -31.30 19.70 31.25
CA ASN A 59 -30.42 19.36 32.35
C ASN A 59 -29.75 18.00 32.07
N ILE A 60 -28.68 18.02 31.29
CA ILE A 60 -27.94 16.83 30.85
C ILE A 60 -26.51 16.90 31.41
N PRO A 61 -26.12 16.02 32.34
CA PRO A 61 -24.76 16.00 32.89
C PRO A 61 -23.73 15.47 31.87
N ALA A 62 -22.45 15.75 32.11
CA ALA A 62 -21.35 15.35 31.24
C ALA A 62 -21.10 13.83 31.28
N GLN A 63 -21.58 13.11 30.26
CA GLN A 63 -21.54 11.64 30.16
C GLN A 63 -20.93 11.17 28.84
N SER A 64 -21.03 9.89 28.49
CA SER A 64 -20.61 9.42 27.15
C SER A 64 -21.47 10.11 26.08
N LEU A 65 -20.86 10.53 24.97
CA LEU A 65 -21.55 11.35 23.97
C LEU A 65 -22.79 10.61 23.41
N ARG A 66 -22.67 9.30 23.16
CA ARG A 66 -23.80 8.44 22.76
C ARG A 66 -24.96 8.45 23.78
N SER A 67 -24.69 8.40 25.08
CA SER A 67 -25.74 8.44 26.12
C SER A 67 -26.37 9.84 26.22
N ALA A 68 -25.54 10.89 26.12
CA ALA A 68 -25.98 12.28 26.13
C ALA A 68 -26.95 12.59 24.99
N ILE A 69 -26.68 12.10 23.78
CA ILE A 69 -27.58 12.23 22.63
C ILE A 69 -28.92 11.55 22.91
N ASN A 70 -28.93 10.32 23.44
CA ASN A 70 -30.17 9.60 23.73
C ASN A 70 -31.04 10.32 24.79
N VAL A 71 -30.45 10.94 25.81
CA VAL A 71 -31.18 11.77 26.78
C VAL A 71 -31.69 13.06 26.12
N PHE A 72 -30.90 13.66 25.23
CA PHE A 72 -31.30 14.86 24.49
C PHE A 72 -32.48 14.60 23.53
N THR A 73 -32.47 13.51 22.76
CA THR A 73 -33.56 13.16 21.84
C THR A 73 -34.85 12.86 22.61
N GLN A 74 -34.76 12.15 23.74
CA GLN A 74 -35.90 11.92 24.64
C GLN A 74 -36.46 13.21 25.25
N ALA A 75 -35.61 14.18 25.62
CA ALA A 75 -36.03 15.44 26.24
C ALA A 75 -36.60 16.47 25.25
N THR A 76 -36.26 16.37 23.96
CA THR A 76 -36.61 17.41 22.95
C THR A 76 -37.49 16.91 21.82
N GLY A 77 -37.64 15.59 21.64
CA GLY A 77 -38.32 15.00 20.48
C GLY A 77 -37.55 15.15 19.16
N TRP A 78 -36.28 15.59 19.20
CA TRP A 78 -35.43 15.67 18.00
C TRP A 78 -34.86 14.30 17.63
N GLU A 79 -34.72 14.05 16.33
CA GLU A 79 -34.02 12.88 15.81
C GLU A 79 -32.56 13.26 15.50
N VAL A 80 -31.60 12.56 16.12
CA VAL A 80 -30.17 12.83 15.95
C VAL A 80 -29.45 11.59 15.46
N GLY A 81 -29.14 11.55 14.16
CA GLY A 81 -28.33 10.50 13.55
C GLY A 81 -26.83 10.69 13.81
N PHE A 82 -26.07 9.61 13.90
CA PHE A 82 -24.61 9.65 14.05
C PHE A 82 -23.94 8.37 13.55
N THR A 83 -22.71 8.47 13.06
CA THR A 83 -21.85 7.31 12.79
C THR A 83 -21.14 6.84 14.06
N SER A 84 -20.65 5.60 14.08
CA SER A 84 -19.83 5.08 15.19
C SER A 84 -18.62 5.97 15.48
N SER A 85 -17.85 6.30 14.43
CA SER A 85 -16.67 7.16 14.48
C SER A 85 -16.94 8.58 14.99
N ALA A 86 -18.17 9.10 14.85
CA ALA A 86 -18.52 10.42 15.35
C ALA A 86 -18.66 10.47 16.88
N VAL A 87 -19.02 9.36 17.55
CA VAL A 87 -19.39 9.34 18.98
C VAL A 87 -18.54 8.43 19.87
N GLU A 88 -17.77 7.50 19.30
CA GLU A 88 -16.97 6.53 20.04
C GLU A 88 -15.82 7.19 20.82
N GLY A 89 -15.58 6.72 22.06
CA GLY A 89 -14.57 7.28 22.97
C GLY A 89 -14.85 8.71 23.51
N LYS A 90 -15.83 9.44 22.97
CA LYS A 90 -16.09 10.85 23.29
C LYS A 90 -17.04 11.05 24.47
N ARG A 91 -16.86 12.16 25.20
CA ARG A 91 -17.73 12.60 26.30
C ARG A 91 -18.41 13.93 25.97
N SER A 92 -19.67 14.10 26.33
CA SER A 92 -20.39 15.35 26.15
C SER A 92 -19.99 16.42 27.18
N THR A 93 -20.13 17.68 26.81
CA THR A 93 -20.16 18.79 27.78
C THR A 93 -21.53 18.80 28.47
N ALA A 94 -21.60 19.24 29.73
CA ALA A 94 -22.86 19.36 30.46
C ALA A 94 -23.71 20.52 29.91
N VAL A 95 -25.02 20.33 29.81
CA VAL A 95 -25.97 21.33 29.31
C VAL A 95 -27.05 21.57 30.35
N THR A 96 -27.07 22.77 30.92
CA THR A 96 -28.04 23.18 31.93
C THR A 96 -28.66 24.54 31.59
N GLY A 97 -29.98 24.62 31.58
CA GLY A 97 -30.74 25.86 31.37
C GLY A 97 -31.78 25.79 30.26
N THR A 98 -32.48 26.90 30.06
CA THR A 98 -33.55 27.04 29.06
C THR A 98 -32.97 27.57 27.76
N MET A 99 -33.00 26.75 26.70
CA MET A 99 -32.42 27.09 25.39
C MET A 99 -33.17 26.36 24.26
N THR A 100 -32.93 26.75 23.01
CA THR A 100 -33.50 26.00 21.87
C THR A 100 -32.81 24.63 21.75
N PRO A 101 -33.49 23.57 21.27
CA PRO A 101 -32.88 22.25 21.09
C PRO A 101 -31.57 22.29 20.27
N LEU A 102 -31.53 23.07 19.19
CA LEU A 102 -30.31 23.24 18.38
C LEU A 102 -29.14 23.88 19.15
N GLN A 103 -29.41 24.86 20.01
CA GLN A 103 -28.40 25.43 20.90
C GLN A 103 -27.91 24.38 21.90
N GLY A 104 -28.83 23.66 22.54
CA GLY A 104 -28.51 22.57 23.47
C GLY A 104 -27.62 21.49 22.84
N LEU A 105 -27.96 21.03 21.62
CA LEU A 105 -27.19 20.02 20.90
C LEU A 105 -25.78 20.51 20.53
N ARG A 106 -25.64 21.79 20.13
CA ARG A 106 -24.32 22.40 19.86
C ARG A 106 -23.47 22.51 21.13
N THR A 107 -24.05 22.92 22.25
CA THR A 107 -23.34 22.93 23.54
C THR A 107 -22.95 21.52 23.97
N LEU A 108 -23.81 20.53 23.78
CA LEU A 108 -23.57 19.12 24.13
C LEU A 108 -22.33 18.52 23.45
N VAL A 109 -22.12 18.85 22.17
CA VAL A 109 -20.97 18.36 21.37
C VAL A 109 -19.73 19.25 21.45
N THR A 110 -19.80 20.39 22.15
CA THR A 110 -18.67 21.32 22.27
C THR A 110 -17.48 20.59 22.93
N GLY A 111 -16.29 20.73 22.32
CA GLY A 111 -15.06 20.05 22.76
C GLY A 111 -14.87 18.62 22.25
N THR A 112 -15.84 18.04 21.53
CA THR A 112 -15.79 16.62 21.12
C THR A 112 -15.20 16.34 19.73
N GLY A 113 -14.79 17.37 18.98
CA GLY A 113 -14.35 17.22 17.58
C GLY A 113 -15.47 16.66 16.68
N THR A 114 -16.70 17.11 16.90
CA THR A 114 -17.91 16.64 16.19
C THR A 114 -18.76 17.86 15.83
N SER A 115 -19.20 17.95 14.58
CA SER A 115 -20.07 19.02 14.10
C SER A 115 -21.54 18.57 14.06
N VAL A 116 -22.46 19.53 14.24
CA VAL A 116 -23.91 19.31 14.13
C VAL A 116 -24.36 19.83 12.76
N GLN A 117 -24.77 18.93 11.88
CA GLN A 117 -25.47 19.27 10.64
C GLN A 117 -26.97 19.18 10.90
N VAL A 118 -27.76 20.16 10.43
CA VAL A 118 -29.22 20.15 10.55
C VAL A 118 -29.81 19.74 9.21
N SER A 119 -30.64 18.70 9.20
CA SER A 119 -31.19 18.10 7.98
C SER A 119 -32.69 18.34 7.81
N GLY A 120 -33.34 18.99 8.79
CA GLY A 120 -34.77 19.30 8.78
C GLY A 120 -35.20 20.06 10.05
N PRO A 121 -36.50 20.31 10.23
CA PRO A 121 -37.02 21.14 11.32
C PRO A 121 -36.73 20.60 12.74
N THR A 122 -36.62 19.28 12.88
CA THR A 122 -36.35 18.56 14.13
C THR A 122 -35.32 17.44 13.96
N THR A 123 -34.60 17.42 12.83
CA THR A 123 -33.67 16.34 12.48
C THR A 123 -32.24 16.87 12.30
N ALA A 124 -31.27 16.19 12.90
CA ALA A 124 -29.87 16.56 12.83
C ALA A 124 -28.96 15.32 12.68
N ALA A 125 -27.76 15.54 12.17
CA ALA A 125 -26.72 14.52 12.05
C ALA A 125 -25.42 15.01 12.72
N LEU A 126 -24.74 14.11 13.43
CA LEU A 126 -23.41 14.34 13.97
C LEU A 126 -22.35 13.74 13.06
N VAL A 127 -21.42 14.59 12.62
CA VAL A 127 -20.31 14.20 11.75
C VAL A 127 -19.01 14.48 12.50
N ALA A 128 -18.02 13.57 12.40
CA ALA A 128 -16.69 13.85 12.91
C ALA A 128 -16.12 15.08 12.18
N ALA A 129 -15.59 16.05 12.92
CA ALA A 129 -14.97 17.22 12.29
C ALA A 129 -13.67 16.78 11.62
N SER A 130 -13.68 16.66 10.29
CA SER A 130 -12.47 16.49 9.50
C SER A 130 -11.64 17.77 9.60
N THR A 131 -10.33 17.63 9.81
CA THR A 131 -9.37 18.76 9.79
C THR A 131 -8.99 19.17 8.36
N GLY A 132 -9.62 18.56 7.35
CA GLY A 132 -9.62 19.04 5.97
C GLY A 132 -10.67 20.15 5.83
N ASN A 133 -10.32 21.19 5.05
CA ASN A 133 -11.12 22.39 4.79
C ASN A 133 -12.63 22.18 4.95
N ASN A 134 -13.24 22.93 5.89
CA ASN A 134 -14.69 22.97 6.10
C ASN A 134 -15.43 22.82 4.78
N GLY A 135 -16.39 21.90 4.70
CA GLY A 135 -17.29 21.73 3.55
C GLY A 135 -17.90 23.08 3.19
N ALA A 136 -17.27 23.75 2.23
CA ALA A 136 -17.50 25.16 2.00
C ALA A 136 -18.80 25.24 1.21
N VAL A 137 -19.86 25.64 1.91
CA VAL A 137 -21.07 26.12 1.25
C VAL A 137 -20.61 27.31 0.42
N ALA A 138 -20.59 27.17 -0.91
CA ALA A 138 -20.25 28.29 -1.77
C ALA A 138 -21.33 29.38 -1.58
N ALA A 139 -21.03 30.62 -1.98
CA ALA A 139 -21.90 31.77 -1.70
C ALA A 139 -23.32 31.66 -2.33
N ASP A 140 -23.55 30.66 -3.18
CA ASP A 140 -24.82 30.28 -3.82
C ASP A 140 -25.64 29.22 -3.05
N GLY A 141 -25.12 28.68 -1.94
CA GLY A 141 -25.76 27.61 -1.16
C GLY A 141 -25.43 26.18 -1.62
N SER A 142 -24.59 26.00 -2.63
CA SER A 142 -24.17 24.67 -3.08
C SER A 142 -23.21 24.00 -2.09
N THR A 143 -23.38 22.70 -1.87
CA THR A 143 -22.51 21.89 -1.01
C THR A 143 -21.40 21.27 -1.86
N VAL A 144 -20.15 21.73 -1.68
CA VAL A 144 -18.99 21.08 -2.29
C VAL A 144 -18.77 19.74 -1.59
N LEU A 145 -19.02 18.65 -2.31
CA LEU A 145 -18.70 17.29 -1.87
C LEU A 145 -17.21 16.99 -2.08
N ASP A 146 -16.63 16.17 -1.21
CA ASP A 146 -15.28 15.63 -1.43
C ASP A 146 -15.23 14.81 -2.72
N THR A 147 -14.15 14.98 -3.49
CA THR A 147 -13.92 14.23 -4.73
C THR A 147 -13.83 12.73 -4.44
N ILE A 148 -14.78 11.95 -4.96
CA ILE A 148 -14.72 10.48 -4.91
C ILE A 148 -13.76 10.00 -5.99
N THR A 149 -12.50 9.76 -5.62
CA THR A 149 -11.48 9.19 -6.52
C THR A 149 -11.68 7.68 -6.65
N VAL A 150 -12.34 7.24 -7.73
CA VAL A 150 -12.46 5.81 -8.04
C VAL A 150 -11.14 5.32 -8.67
N GLN A 151 -10.24 4.78 -7.84
CA GLN A 151 -9.06 4.05 -8.33
C GLN A 151 -9.47 2.63 -8.72
N GLY A 152 -9.60 2.38 -10.02
CA GLY A 152 -9.73 1.03 -10.56
C GLY A 152 -8.37 0.31 -10.60
N GLU A 153 -8.39 -1.02 -10.60
CA GLU A 153 -7.20 -1.81 -10.93
C GLU A 153 -6.66 -1.37 -12.31
N ASN A 154 -5.34 -1.39 -12.47
CA ASN A 154 -4.65 -1.15 -13.72
C ASN A 154 -3.87 -2.42 -14.10
N ALA A 155 -3.99 -2.90 -15.33
CA ALA A 155 -3.29 -4.08 -15.84
C ALA A 155 -1.75 -4.10 -15.65
N TRP A 156 -1.10 -2.95 -15.47
CA TRP A 156 0.34 -2.80 -15.24
C TRP A 156 0.69 -2.33 -13.82
N GLY A 157 -0.31 -2.15 -12.94
CA GLY A 157 -0.14 -1.64 -11.58
C GLY A 157 -0.13 -2.74 -10.51
N PRO A 158 -0.16 -2.34 -9.23
CA PRO A 158 -0.44 -3.26 -8.13
C PRO A 158 -1.85 -3.87 -8.24
N VAL A 159 -2.08 -4.96 -7.51
CA VAL A 159 -3.39 -5.57 -7.26
C VAL A 159 -3.63 -5.53 -5.76
N ASP A 160 -4.86 -5.24 -5.33
CA ASP A 160 -5.26 -5.39 -3.93
C ASP A 160 -5.66 -6.86 -3.67
N GLY A 161 -4.84 -7.59 -2.91
CA GLY A 161 -5.05 -9.00 -2.62
C GLY A 161 -4.60 -9.97 -3.72
N ILE A 162 -5.17 -11.17 -3.69
CA ILE A 162 -4.75 -12.32 -4.51
C ILE A 162 -5.53 -12.52 -5.82
N VAL A 163 -6.49 -11.63 -6.13
CA VAL A 163 -7.37 -11.78 -7.30
C VAL A 163 -7.22 -10.56 -8.20
N ALA A 164 -6.39 -10.69 -9.24
CA ALA A 164 -6.38 -9.72 -10.33
C ALA A 164 -7.66 -9.85 -11.15
N THR A 165 -8.22 -8.71 -11.56
CA THR A 165 -9.40 -8.59 -12.43
C THR A 165 -9.05 -8.06 -13.81
N ARG A 166 -7.85 -7.50 -14.01
CA ARG A 166 -7.40 -6.90 -15.28
C ARG A 166 -5.99 -7.38 -15.66
N SER A 167 -5.72 -7.40 -16.96
CA SER A 167 -4.42 -7.73 -17.52
C SER A 167 -4.28 -7.10 -18.91
N ALA A 168 -3.03 -6.81 -19.30
CA ALA A 168 -2.69 -6.37 -20.64
C ALA A 168 -1.95 -7.45 -21.44
N THR A 169 -1.64 -8.60 -20.82
CA THR A 169 -0.86 -9.65 -21.48
C THR A 169 -1.67 -10.34 -22.58
N GLY A 170 -3.00 -10.47 -22.44
CA GLY A 170 -3.86 -11.06 -23.46
C GLY A 170 -4.10 -10.20 -24.72
N THR A 171 -3.92 -8.88 -24.64
CA THR A 171 -4.44 -7.93 -25.66
C THR A 171 -3.55 -6.72 -25.95
N LYS A 172 -2.46 -6.53 -25.19
CA LYS A 172 -1.66 -5.28 -25.10
C LYS A 172 -2.45 -4.02 -24.69
N THR A 173 -3.65 -4.19 -24.13
CA THR A 173 -4.50 -3.10 -23.62
C THR A 173 -5.02 -3.44 -22.23
N ASP A 174 -5.32 -2.44 -21.40
CA ASP A 174 -5.84 -2.65 -20.04
C ASP A 174 -7.25 -3.26 -20.06
N THR A 175 -7.33 -4.58 -19.96
CA THR A 175 -8.53 -5.38 -20.29
C THR A 175 -9.00 -6.19 -19.09
N PRO A 176 -10.31 -6.19 -18.76
CA PRO A 176 -10.86 -7.13 -17.78
C PRO A 176 -10.57 -8.58 -18.19
N ILE A 177 -10.11 -9.42 -17.26
CA ILE A 177 -9.70 -10.80 -17.53
C ILE A 177 -10.86 -11.62 -18.11
N GLU A 178 -12.09 -11.37 -17.68
CA GLU A 178 -13.31 -11.99 -18.24
C GLU A 178 -13.52 -11.73 -19.75
N LYS A 179 -12.88 -10.69 -20.30
CA LYS A 179 -12.98 -10.28 -21.73
C LYS A 179 -11.75 -10.70 -22.55
N ILE A 180 -10.75 -11.33 -21.94
CA ILE A 180 -9.58 -11.85 -22.64
C ILE A 180 -9.96 -13.22 -23.24
N PRO A 181 -9.94 -13.42 -24.57
CA PRO A 181 -10.41 -14.65 -25.23
C PRO A 181 -9.38 -15.80 -25.16
N GLN A 182 -8.56 -15.85 -24.10
CA GLN A 182 -7.49 -16.81 -23.90
C GLN A 182 -7.37 -17.14 -22.40
N THR A 183 -6.90 -18.35 -22.07
CA THR A 183 -6.66 -18.71 -20.67
C THR A 183 -5.49 -17.89 -20.12
N ILE A 184 -5.77 -17.02 -19.16
CA ILE A 184 -4.77 -16.29 -18.39
C ILE A 184 -4.88 -16.62 -16.91
N ASN A 185 -3.75 -16.71 -16.23
CA ASN A 185 -3.68 -16.78 -14.76
C ASN A 185 -2.72 -15.69 -14.29
N VAL A 186 -3.09 -15.00 -13.22
CA VAL A 186 -2.25 -13.97 -12.60
C VAL A 186 -1.92 -14.41 -11.19
N VAL A 187 -0.65 -14.29 -10.80
CA VAL A 187 -0.17 -14.48 -9.43
C VAL A 187 0.29 -13.11 -8.93
N THR A 188 -0.39 -12.56 -7.92
CA THR A 188 -0.16 -11.18 -7.45
C THR A 188 1.02 -11.06 -6.49
N ALA A 189 1.51 -9.85 -6.23
CA ALA A 189 2.54 -9.57 -5.21
C ALA A 189 2.13 -10.09 -3.81
N ASP A 190 0.86 -9.94 -3.44
CA ASP A 190 0.32 -10.46 -2.17
C ASP A 190 0.31 -11.98 -2.13
N GLU A 191 -0.01 -12.65 -3.24
CA GLU A 191 0.04 -14.11 -3.36
C GLU A 191 1.48 -14.64 -3.32
N ILE A 192 2.42 -13.97 -4.00
CA ILE A 192 3.87 -14.22 -3.95
C ILE A 192 4.39 -14.10 -2.51
N SER A 193 4.04 -13.00 -1.83
CA SER A 193 4.48 -12.69 -0.47
C SER A 193 3.88 -13.67 0.56
N SER A 194 2.58 -13.95 0.45
CA SER A 194 1.88 -14.92 1.33
C SER A 194 2.40 -16.35 1.19
N ARG A 195 2.90 -16.73 0.01
CA ARG A 195 3.58 -18.02 -0.23
C ARG A 195 5.04 -18.04 0.21
N GLY A 196 5.64 -16.88 0.50
CA GLY A 196 7.09 -16.76 0.73
C GLY A 196 7.92 -17.13 -0.51
N ALA A 197 7.38 -16.96 -1.72
CA ALA A 197 8.01 -17.44 -2.95
C ALA A 197 9.29 -16.64 -3.30
N THR A 198 10.41 -17.33 -3.45
CA THR A 198 11.74 -16.73 -3.65
C THR A 198 12.23 -16.75 -5.10
N SER A 199 11.50 -17.41 -5.99
CA SER A 199 11.74 -17.49 -7.43
C SER A 199 10.42 -17.48 -8.19
N VAL A 200 10.46 -17.13 -9.47
CA VAL A 200 9.28 -17.11 -10.37
C VAL A 200 8.72 -18.52 -10.50
N ALA A 201 9.60 -19.53 -10.58
CA ALA A 201 9.21 -20.93 -10.52
C ALA A 201 8.42 -21.24 -9.23
N GLN A 202 8.93 -20.88 -8.04
CA GLN A 202 8.21 -21.13 -6.78
C GLN A 202 6.85 -20.44 -6.72
N ALA A 203 6.73 -19.21 -7.22
CA ALA A 203 5.46 -18.46 -7.25
C ALA A 203 4.38 -19.16 -8.10
N LEU A 204 4.80 -19.79 -9.20
CA LEU A 204 3.94 -20.48 -10.17
C LEU A 204 3.60 -21.94 -9.81
N ARG A 205 4.10 -22.50 -8.69
CA ARG A 205 3.85 -23.90 -8.29
C ARG A 205 2.37 -24.28 -8.16
N TYR A 206 1.50 -23.31 -7.88
CA TYR A 206 0.05 -23.51 -7.76
C TYR A 206 -0.73 -23.06 -9.01
N THR A 207 -0.05 -22.62 -10.07
CA THR A 207 -0.69 -22.17 -11.31
C THR A 207 -1.06 -23.37 -12.19
N PRO A 208 -2.35 -23.61 -12.51
CA PRO A 208 -2.77 -24.82 -13.22
C PRO A 208 -2.09 -24.99 -14.59
N GLY A 209 -1.54 -26.16 -14.89
CA GLY A 209 -0.89 -26.43 -16.17
C GLY A 209 0.52 -25.83 -16.34
N ILE A 210 1.10 -25.32 -15.25
CA ILE A 210 2.55 -25.09 -15.10
C ILE A 210 3.14 -26.23 -14.27
N SER A 211 4.33 -26.71 -14.65
CA SER A 211 5.22 -27.46 -13.76
C SER A 211 6.50 -26.69 -13.51
N THR A 212 7.08 -26.84 -12.32
CA THR A 212 8.34 -26.20 -11.91
C THR A 212 9.50 -27.18 -11.81
N SER A 213 9.25 -28.44 -12.17
CA SER A 213 10.21 -29.55 -12.17
C SER A 213 11.17 -29.48 -13.37
N GLY A 214 11.83 -28.33 -13.54
CA GLY A 214 12.88 -28.13 -14.53
C GLY A 214 14.20 -28.78 -14.11
N TYR A 215 15.17 -28.84 -15.03
CA TYR A 215 16.48 -29.45 -14.78
C TYR A 215 17.29 -28.70 -13.70
N THR A 216 16.94 -27.42 -13.44
CA THR A 216 17.55 -26.59 -12.40
C THR A 216 16.85 -26.59 -11.03
N GLU A 217 15.79 -27.35 -10.78
CA GLU A 217 15.06 -27.26 -9.50
C GLU A 217 15.98 -27.56 -8.29
N SER A 218 16.94 -28.47 -8.45
CA SER A 218 17.98 -28.79 -7.45
C SER A 218 19.21 -27.87 -7.46
N TYR A 219 19.34 -26.98 -8.46
CA TYR A 219 20.55 -26.16 -8.66
C TYR A 219 20.31 -24.65 -8.54
N MET A 220 19.05 -24.19 -8.52
CA MET A 220 18.61 -22.79 -8.29
C MET A 220 19.21 -21.69 -9.20
N ILE A 221 20.10 -22.03 -10.14
CA ILE A 221 20.80 -21.10 -11.06
C ILE A 221 19.94 -20.54 -12.20
N ALA A 222 18.76 -21.12 -12.45
CA ALA A 222 17.79 -20.62 -13.43
C ALA A 222 16.36 -20.98 -13.00
N ASP A 223 15.41 -20.12 -13.37
CA ASP A 223 13.98 -20.33 -13.13
C ASP A 223 13.36 -21.04 -14.35
N GLU A 224 13.53 -22.36 -14.44
CA GLU A 224 12.91 -23.17 -15.47
C GLU A 224 11.48 -23.57 -15.09
N THR A 225 10.54 -23.37 -16.03
CA THR A 225 9.14 -23.77 -15.88
C THR A 225 8.63 -24.40 -17.16
N VAL A 226 7.71 -25.37 -17.03
CA VAL A 226 7.12 -26.13 -18.13
C VAL A 226 5.66 -25.69 -18.29
N THR A 227 5.28 -25.17 -19.46
CA THR A 227 3.89 -24.77 -19.74
C THR A 227 3.25 -25.79 -20.67
N ARG A 228 2.15 -26.44 -20.22
CA ARG A 228 1.42 -27.46 -21.01
C ARG A 228 2.31 -28.56 -21.62
N GLY A 229 3.37 -28.97 -20.91
CA GLY A 229 4.31 -30.01 -21.33
C GLY A 229 5.51 -29.56 -22.18
N PHE A 230 5.61 -28.27 -22.50
CA PHE A 230 6.73 -27.69 -23.25
C PHE A 230 7.70 -26.95 -22.30
N SER A 231 8.99 -27.26 -22.38
CA SER A 231 10.08 -26.64 -21.58
C SER A 231 11.21 -26.13 -22.47
N PRO A 232 11.94 -25.08 -22.07
CA PRO A 232 11.63 -24.12 -21.00
C PRO A 232 10.56 -23.11 -21.45
N SER A 233 9.77 -22.55 -20.53
CA SER A 233 8.72 -21.57 -20.87
C SER A 233 9.28 -20.20 -21.27
N SER A 234 8.60 -19.50 -22.18
CA SER A 234 9.06 -18.21 -22.70
C SER A 234 8.76 -17.08 -21.71
N ASN A 235 9.82 -16.55 -21.10
CA ASN A 235 9.76 -15.47 -20.11
C ASN A 235 9.81 -14.08 -20.75
N TYR A 236 8.98 -13.18 -20.22
CA TYR A 236 8.90 -11.77 -20.61
C TYR A 236 8.93 -10.90 -19.33
N LEU A 237 9.49 -9.70 -19.42
CA LEU A 237 9.45 -8.67 -18.39
C LEU A 237 8.83 -7.42 -19.00
N ASP A 238 7.75 -6.92 -18.41
CA ASP A 238 6.98 -5.76 -18.88
C ASP A 238 6.55 -5.86 -20.36
N GLY A 239 6.30 -7.09 -20.84
CA GLY A 239 5.97 -7.38 -22.22
C GLY A 239 7.15 -7.47 -23.19
N ALA A 240 8.38 -7.23 -22.75
CA ALA A 240 9.62 -7.44 -23.52
C ALA A 240 10.16 -8.87 -23.29
N TYR A 241 10.62 -9.53 -24.36
CA TYR A 241 11.15 -10.89 -24.29
C TYR A 241 12.48 -10.93 -23.53
N LEU A 242 12.61 -11.83 -22.56
CA LEU A 242 13.90 -12.08 -21.90
C LEU A 242 14.69 -13.13 -22.69
N PRO A 243 15.85 -12.75 -23.29
CA PRO A 243 16.68 -13.70 -24.01
C PRO A 243 17.30 -14.71 -23.05
N TYR A 244 17.52 -15.93 -23.54
CA TYR A 244 18.16 -17.05 -22.83
C TYR A 244 17.43 -17.45 -21.52
N HIS A 245 16.54 -18.44 -21.65
CA HIS A 245 15.79 -19.05 -20.54
C HIS A 245 16.14 -20.54 -20.36
N GLY A 246 17.40 -20.90 -20.68
CA GLY A 246 17.91 -22.27 -20.66
C GLY A 246 18.69 -22.63 -19.37
N SER A 247 18.80 -23.94 -19.13
CA SER A 247 19.31 -24.54 -17.89
C SER A 247 20.83 -24.38 -17.63
N LEU A 248 21.61 -24.05 -18.66
CA LEU A 248 23.07 -24.23 -18.69
C LEU A 248 23.91 -22.98 -18.33
N GLY A 249 23.31 -22.04 -17.58
CA GLY A 249 23.99 -20.84 -17.07
C GLY A 249 23.90 -19.62 -18.00
N GLY A 250 23.63 -18.45 -17.41
CA GLY A 250 23.40 -17.19 -18.14
C GLY A 250 21.93 -16.78 -18.27
N ALA A 251 20.99 -17.55 -17.70
CA ALA A 251 19.58 -17.19 -17.67
C ALA A 251 19.32 -16.00 -16.74
N LEU A 252 18.52 -15.05 -17.22
CA LEU A 252 18.08 -13.91 -16.42
C LEU A 252 17.06 -14.38 -15.38
N GLN A 253 17.43 -14.33 -14.10
CA GLN A 253 16.53 -14.60 -12.98
C GLN A 253 15.99 -13.29 -12.39
N ILE A 254 14.72 -12.99 -12.66
CA ILE A 254 14.03 -11.87 -12.02
C ILE A 254 13.57 -12.29 -10.62
N GLY A 255 13.84 -11.46 -9.61
CA GLY A 255 13.40 -11.74 -8.24
C GLY A 255 11.92 -11.41 -8.05
N PRO A 256 11.06 -12.31 -7.53
CA PRO A 256 9.64 -12.02 -7.35
C PRO A 256 9.35 -10.76 -6.51
N TYR A 257 10.25 -10.37 -5.62
CA TYR A 257 10.14 -9.14 -4.82
C TYR A 257 10.07 -7.85 -5.66
N THR A 258 10.57 -7.84 -6.89
CA THR A 258 10.53 -6.68 -7.80
C THR A 258 9.29 -6.64 -8.68
N LEU A 259 8.33 -7.54 -8.48
CA LEU A 259 7.16 -7.70 -9.34
C LEU A 259 5.87 -7.30 -8.62
N GLU A 260 4.94 -6.70 -9.37
CA GLU A 260 3.55 -6.51 -8.92
C GLU A 260 2.71 -7.77 -9.17
N ARG A 261 3.04 -8.49 -10.24
CA ARG A 261 2.31 -9.69 -10.68
C ARG A 261 3.14 -10.52 -11.67
N ILE A 262 2.84 -11.82 -11.73
CA ILE A 262 3.31 -12.74 -12.77
C ILE A 262 2.07 -13.23 -13.52
N GLU A 263 1.99 -12.95 -14.82
CA GLU A 263 0.86 -13.28 -15.69
C GLU A 263 1.23 -14.40 -16.66
N VAL A 264 0.45 -15.48 -16.66
CA VAL A 264 0.66 -16.67 -17.50
C VAL A 264 -0.45 -16.74 -18.54
N LEU A 265 -0.15 -16.33 -19.79
CA LEU A 265 -1.05 -16.45 -20.94
C LEU A 265 -0.79 -17.76 -21.67
N LYS A 266 -1.79 -18.63 -21.77
CA LYS A 266 -1.63 -20.01 -22.26
C LYS A 266 -2.22 -20.21 -23.65
N GLY A 267 -1.46 -20.89 -24.50
CA GLY A 267 -1.75 -21.08 -25.92
C GLY A 267 -1.03 -20.05 -26.80
N PRO A 268 -1.24 -20.08 -28.12
CA PRO A 268 -0.48 -19.26 -29.06
C PRO A 268 -0.60 -17.76 -28.77
N ALA A 269 0.56 -17.10 -28.58
CA ALA A 269 0.66 -15.66 -28.26
C ALA A 269 1.45 -14.87 -29.32
N SER A 270 1.87 -15.52 -30.42
CA SER A 270 2.80 -14.98 -31.43
C SER A 270 2.31 -13.70 -32.13
N VAL A 271 0.98 -13.51 -32.26
CA VAL A 271 0.38 -12.29 -32.85
C VAL A 271 0.80 -11.03 -32.09
N LEU A 272 0.89 -11.10 -30.75
CA LEU A 272 1.27 -9.96 -29.91
C LEU A 272 2.76 -10.01 -29.50
N TYR A 273 3.34 -11.21 -29.39
CA TYR A 273 4.66 -11.42 -28.79
C TYR A 273 5.75 -11.92 -29.76
N GLY A 274 5.46 -11.96 -31.06
CA GLY A 274 6.42 -12.26 -32.12
C GLY A 274 6.80 -13.75 -32.16
N GLN A 275 8.09 -14.04 -32.27
CA GLN A 275 8.60 -15.41 -32.21
C GLN A 275 8.31 -15.99 -30.83
N ASN A 276 7.32 -16.88 -30.78
CA ASN A 276 6.83 -17.46 -29.54
C ASN A 276 6.39 -18.91 -29.76
N GLU A 277 6.48 -19.74 -28.71
CA GLU A 277 6.13 -21.15 -28.81
C GLU A 277 4.63 -21.39 -28.55
N PRO A 278 4.01 -22.46 -29.11
CA PRO A 278 2.55 -22.66 -29.06
C PRO A 278 1.94 -22.76 -27.65
N ARG A 279 2.76 -22.96 -26.62
CA ARG A 279 2.36 -23.03 -25.20
C ARG A 279 1.91 -21.68 -24.61
N GLY A 280 2.37 -20.56 -25.17
CA GLY A 280 2.18 -19.22 -24.62
C GLY A 280 3.35 -18.72 -23.77
N ILE A 281 3.10 -17.74 -22.91
CA ILE A 281 4.12 -16.93 -22.22
C ILE A 281 3.90 -16.76 -20.73
N ILE A 282 5.00 -16.46 -20.04
CA ILE A 282 5.01 -15.95 -18.68
C ILE A 282 5.52 -14.52 -18.74
N ASN A 283 4.64 -13.55 -18.46
CA ASN A 283 4.96 -12.13 -18.41
C ASN A 283 5.05 -11.66 -16.95
N MET A 284 6.21 -11.18 -16.55
CA MET A 284 6.46 -10.57 -15.25
C MET A 284 6.22 -9.06 -15.36
N VAL A 285 5.40 -8.49 -14.49
CA VAL A 285 5.14 -7.04 -14.45
C VAL A 285 5.93 -6.44 -13.30
N SER A 286 6.82 -5.50 -13.60
CA SER A 286 7.68 -4.89 -12.58
C SER A 286 6.93 -3.92 -11.68
N LYS A 287 7.45 -3.76 -10.46
CA LYS A 287 7.09 -2.67 -9.55
C LYS A 287 7.43 -1.32 -10.18
N ARG A 288 6.45 -0.42 -10.24
CA ARG A 288 6.54 0.91 -10.87
C ARG A 288 6.23 2.02 -9.87
N PRO A 289 6.66 3.27 -10.12
CA PRO A 289 6.26 4.41 -9.30
C PRO A 289 4.74 4.59 -9.27
N THR A 290 4.21 4.89 -8.08
CA THR A 290 2.78 5.06 -7.82
C THR A 290 2.50 6.47 -7.31
N GLU A 291 1.29 6.96 -7.54
CA GLU A 291 0.82 8.23 -6.96
C GLU A 291 0.60 8.17 -5.44
N THR A 292 0.35 6.97 -4.93
CA THR A 292 0.25 6.68 -3.49
C THR A 292 1.63 6.28 -2.99
N PRO A 293 2.14 6.88 -1.89
CA PRO A 293 3.43 6.50 -1.33
C PRO A 293 3.47 5.04 -0.87
N VAL A 294 4.59 4.37 -1.14
CA VAL A 294 4.87 2.98 -0.74
C VAL A 294 6.18 2.96 0.02
N HIS A 295 6.15 2.47 1.27
CA HIS A 295 7.32 2.40 2.15
C HIS A 295 7.36 1.04 2.85
N GLU A 296 8.16 0.10 2.35
CA GLU A 296 8.40 -1.23 2.93
C GLU A 296 9.87 -1.39 3.34
N VAL A 297 10.08 -1.96 4.53
CA VAL A 297 11.35 -2.56 4.94
C VAL A 297 11.06 -3.98 5.41
N ARG A 298 11.72 -4.97 4.81
CA ARG A 298 11.55 -6.39 5.08
C ARG A 298 12.87 -6.99 5.54
N VAL A 299 12.83 -7.74 6.63
CA VAL A 299 13.95 -8.57 7.10
C VAL A 299 13.42 -9.97 7.30
N SER A 300 14.11 -10.98 6.77
CA SER A 300 13.76 -12.38 6.99
C SER A 300 15.00 -13.24 7.22
N THR A 301 14.79 -14.36 7.89
CA THR A 301 15.79 -15.41 8.09
C THR A 301 15.14 -16.77 7.94
N GLY A 302 15.92 -17.83 7.72
CA GLY A 302 15.42 -19.18 7.54
C GLY A 302 16.49 -20.25 7.64
N THR A 303 16.15 -21.46 7.17
CA THR A 303 17.05 -22.62 7.10
C THR A 303 18.33 -22.31 6.32
N TYR A 304 19.39 -23.09 6.59
CA TYR A 304 20.70 -22.96 5.93
C TYR A 304 21.35 -21.57 6.12
N GLY A 305 21.12 -20.95 7.28
CA GLY A 305 21.67 -19.64 7.62
C GLY A 305 21.12 -18.47 6.78
N ARG A 306 20.09 -18.69 5.95
CA ARG A 306 19.55 -17.66 5.07
C ARG A 306 19.19 -16.41 5.86
N THR A 307 19.68 -15.27 5.38
CA THR A 307 19.39 -13.93 5.88
C THR A 307 19.10 -13.05 4.68
N GLU A 308 18.03 -12.28 4.73
CA GLU A 308 17.59 -11.41 3.64
C GLU A 308 17.06 -10.09 4.17
N ALA A 309 17.49 -9.00 3.56
CA ALA A 309 16.97 -7.66 3.81
C ALA A 309 16.50 -7.07 2.47
N ALA A 310 15.31 -6.47 2.46
CA ALA A 310 14.74 -5.85 1.28
C ALA A 310 14.03 -4.53 1.63
N VAL A 311 13.97 -3.63 0.66
CA VAL A 311 13.41 -2.28 0.78
C VAL A 311 12.63 -1.94 -0.48
N ASP A 312 11.53 -1.23 -0.32
CA ASP A 312 10.70 -0.72 -1.42
C ASP A 312 10.17 0.66 -1.03
N PHE A 313 10.69 1.70 -1.67
CA PHE A 313 10.37 3.10 -1.37
C PHE A 313 9.97 3.83 -2.65
N GLY A 314 8.76 4.38 -2.71
CA GLY A 314 8.31 5.22 -3.82
C GLY A 314 7.27 6.25 -3.38
N ASP A 315 7.34 7.44 -3.97
CA ASP A 315 6.54 8.62 -3.62
C ASP A 315 6.51 9.59 -4.83
N PRO A 316 5.47 10.41 -5.01
CA PRO A 316 5.57 11.66 -5.76
C PRO A 316 6.77 12.54 -5.32
N VAL A 317 7.64 12.87 -6.27
CA VAL A 317 8.71 13.87 -6.09
C VAL A 317 8.14 15.28 -6.06
N THR A 318 7.05 15.51 -6.80
CA THR A 318 6.41 16.83 -6.98
C THR A 318 4.97 16.82 -6.47
N LYS A 319 4.49 17.97 -5.97
CA LYS A 319 3.15 18.10 -5.35
C LYS A 319 1.99 17.88 -6.33
N ASP A 320 2.22 18.17 -7.60
CA ASP A 320 1.33 17.94 -8.75
C ASP A 320 1.40 16.49 -9.28
N LYS A 321 2.26 15.65 -8.69
CA LYS A 321 2.52 14.25 -9.06
C LYS A 321 3.04 14.02 -10.49
N THR A 322 3.50 15.08 -11.17
CA THR A 322 4.08 14.98 -12.52
C THR A 322 5.40 14.21 -12.55
N LEU A 323 6.10 14.09 -11.41
CA LEU A 323 7.29 13.26 -11.28
C LEU A 323 7.14 12.29 -10.09
N LEU A 324 7.27 10.99 -10.35
CA LEU A 324 7.17 9.90 -9.38
C LEU A 324 8.46 9.09 -9.37
N TYR A 325 8.94 8.64 -8.21
CA TYR A 325 10.05 7.70 -8.12
C TYR A 325 9.64 6.40 -7.41
N ARG A 326 10.39 5.32 -7.67
CA ARG A 326 10.40 4.12 -6.81
C ARG A 326 11.73 3.41 -6.89
N PHE A 327 12.26 3.02 -5.75
CA PHE A 327 13.48 2.25 -5.60
C PHE A 327 13.19 0.96 -4.84
N VAL A 328 13.50 -0.17 -5.48
CA VAL A 328 13.43 -1.51 -4.88
C VAL A 328 14.85 -2.06 -4.71
N GLY A 329 15.18 -2.48 -3.50
CA GLY A 329 16.46 -3.11 -3.15
C GLY A 329 16.26 -4.44 -2.45
N LEU A 330 17.13 -5.42 -2.72
CA LEU A 330 17.15 -6.69 -2.01
C LEU A 330 18.59 -7.19 -1.90
N GLY A 331 18.97 -7.66 -0.72
CA GLY A 331 20.22 -8.39 -0.47
C GLY A 331 19.91 -9.67 0.30
N ASN A 332 20.34 -10.81 -0.22
CA ASN A 332 20.28 -12.08 0.50
C ASN A 332 21.62 -12.82 0.48
N LEU A 333 21.81 -13.63 1.52
CA LEU A 333 22.98 -14.47 1.76
C LEU A 333 22.56 -15.70 2.57
N GLY A 334 23.22 -16.82 2.34
CA GLY A 334 23.01 -18.08 3.06
C GLY A 334 23.57 -19.26 2.27
N ASP A 335 23.50 -20.43 2.88
CA ASP A 335 23.89 -21.69 2.25
C ASP A 335 22.65 -22.31 1.56
N ASP A 336 22.86 -23.36 0.78
CA ASP A 336 21.77 -24.17 0.21
C ASP A 336 21.61 -25.50 0.98
N GLN A 337 20.63 -26.32 0.58
CA GLN A 337 20.42 -27.67 1.11
C GLN A 337 21.57 -28.63 0.76
N ILE A 338 22.33 -28.34 -0.29
CA ILE A 338 23.46 -29.16 -0.76
C ILE A 338 24.74 -28.65 -0.11
N ASP A 339 25.47 -29.55 0.58
CA ASP A 339 26.75 -29.24 1.21
C ASP A 339 27.72 -28.53 0.24
N PHE A 340 28.47 -27.55 0.76
CA PHE A 340 29.41 -26.71 -0.01
C PHE A 340 28.77 -25.83 -1.10
N THR A 341 27.44 -25.60 -1.05
CA THR A 341 26.74 -24.67 -1.94
C THR A 341 26.36 -23.40 -1.18
N GLU A 342 26.82 -22.25 -1.67
CA GLU A 342 26.49 -20.92 -1.15
C GLU A 342 25.57 -20.17 -2.11
N ARG A 343 24.61 -19.41 -1.59
CA ARG A 343 23.68 -18.57 -2.37
C ARG A 343 23.68 -17.13 -1.86
N SER A 344 24.11 -16.21 -2.72
CA SER A 344 23.99 -14.77 -2.48
C SER A 344 23.41 -14.05 -3.70
N ARG A 345 22.58 -13.03 -3.45
CA ARG A 345 22.05 -12.13 -4.48
C ARG A 345 21.97 -10.72 -3.93
N MET A 346 22.37 -9.76 -4.75
CA MET A 346 22.09 -8.35 -4.54
C MET A 346 21.29 -7.83 -5.73
N LEU A 347 20.32 -6.97 -5.47
CA LEU A 347 19.45 -6.36 -6.46
C LEU A 347 19.22 -4.89 -6.11
N PHE A 348 19.28 -4.06 -7.15
CA PHE A 348 19.02 -2.62 -7.10
C PHE A 348 18.21 -2.26 -8.34
N ALA A 349 16.95 -1.88 -8.16
CA ALA A 349 16.01 -1.54 -9.22
C ALA A 349 15.41 -0.14 -8.97
N PRO A 350 16.05 0.93 -9.47
CA PRO A 350 15.49 2.28 -9.46
C PRO A 350 14.53 2.46 -10.65
N SER A 351 13.50 3.26 -10.45
CA SER A 351 12.53 3.61 -11.48
C SER A 351 12.03 5.04 -11.28
N LEU A 352 11.70 5.69 -12.39
CA LEU A 352 11.21 7.07 -12.45
C LEU A 352 10.06 7.10 -13.45
N THR A 353 9.01 7.86 -13.15
CA THR A 353 7.90 8.11 -14.07
C THR A 353 7.68 9.60 -14.15
N TRP A 354 7.76 10.15 -15.36
CA TRP A 354 7.49 11.55 -15.65
C TRP A 354 6.22 11.63 -16.49
N GLN A 355 5.23 12.35 -15.97
CA GLN A 355 3.93 12.62 -16.59
C GLN A 355 3.88 14.12 -16.91
N PRO A 356 4.39 14.56 -18.08
CA PRO A 356 4.33 15.96 -18.46
C PRO A 356 2.88 16.39 -18.66
N THR A 357 2.50 17.52 -18.05
CA THR A 357 1.30 18.26 -18.45
C THR A 357 1.54 18.88 -19.83
N ALA A 358 0.61 18.66 -20.76
CA ALA A 358 0.63 19.24 -22.10
C ALA A 358 0.34 20.75 -22.10
#